data_AF-A0A2X2IV08-F1
#
_entry.id   AF-A0A2X2IV08-F1
#
_cell.length_a   1.000
_cell.length_b   1.000
_cell.length_c   1.000
_cell.angle_alpha   90.00
_cell.angle_beta   90.00
_cell.angle_gamma   90.00
#
_symmetry.space_group_name_H-M   'P 1'
#
loop_
_entity.id
_entity.type
_entity.pdbx_description
1 polymer ?
#
loop_
_entity_poly.entity_id
_entity_poly.type
_entity_poly.pdbx_seq_one_letter_code
_entity_poly.pdbx_strand_id
1 'polypeptide(L)'
;MTFAVFMSPYLPLLFMGEEWGTARPFPYFISHSDPELVELVREGRKREFEDFLTDHEVPDPQDETIFRQAVLDWDELNRLPYQQQLSYYKSLIAFRKSNPLLKNMQRSDIRTECLCDKKVLSIYVEQKERQMIILMNFSAHLQHVNLPAAVQWTLSFDTSVPDADLLAETDAVAVQDCSLLPWSGYAYTLK
;
A
#
# COMPACT_ATOMS: atom_id res chain seq x y z
N MET A 1 2.24 -3.08 2.07
CA MET A 1 0.78 -3.11 1.79
C MET A 1 0.38 -2.21 0.63
N THR A 2 0.90 -0.98 0.54
CA THR A 2 0.64 0.00 -0.53
C THR A 2 0.71 -0.54 -1.96
N PHE A 3 1.77 -1.30 -2.30
CA PHE A 3 1.94 -1.90 -3.63
C PHE A 3 0.72 -2.73 -4.05
N ALA A 4 0.18 -3.57 -3.14
CA ALA A 4 -0.99 -4.40 -3.42
C ALA A 4 -2.23 -3.55 -3.78
N VAL A 5 -2.45 -2.43 -3.08
CA VAL A 5 -3.56 -1.50 -3.34
C VAL A 5 -3.42 -0.89 -4.74
N PHE A 6 -2.22 -0.42 -5.08
CA PHE A 6 -1.93 0.18 -6.40
C PHE A 6 -1.88 -0.80 -7.55
N MET A 7 -1.64 -2.08 -7.29
CA MET A 7 -1.66 -3.13 -8.31
C MET A 7 -3.05 -3.77 -8.48
N SER A 8 -4.01 -3.45 -7.60
CA SER A 8 -5.38 -3.95 -7.71
C SER A 8 -6.14 -3.31 -8.89
N PRO A 9 -7.22 -3.93 -9.40
CA PRO A 9 -8.06 -3.33 -10.43
C PRO A 9 -8.95 -2.19 -9.92
N TYR A 10 -9.00 -1.98 -8.61
CA TYR A 10 -9.92 -1.03 -7.99
C TYR A 10 -9.34 0.38 -7.97
N LEU A 11 -10.17 1.36 -7.61
CA LEU A 11 -9.73 2.73 -7.38
C LEU A 11 -9.02 2.81 -6.03
N PRO A 12 -7.70 3.12 -5.98
CA PRO A 12 -7.00 3.32 -4.73
C PRO A 12 -7.54 4.56 -4.01
N LEU A 13 -7.78 4.44 -2.70
CA LEU A 13 -8.04 5.56 -1.81
C LEU A 13 -6.89 5.64 -0.82
N LEU A 14 -6.34 6.84 -0.64
CA LEU A 14 -5.28 7.12 0.34
C LEU A 14 -5.85 7.98 1.45
N PHE A 15 -5.38 7.74 2.67
CA PHE A 15 -5.63 8.67 3.77
C PHE A 15 -4.59 9.79 3.78
N MET A 16 -4.95 10.98 4.24
CA MET A 16 -4.04 12.13 4.26
C MET A 16 -2.82 11.83 5.15
N GLY A 17 -1.61 11.99 4.62
CA GLY A 17 -0.36 11.70 5.33
C GLY A 17 0.09 10.24 5.26
N GLU A 18 -0.71 9.34 4.70
CA GLU A 18 -0.31 7.95 4.46
C GLU A 18 0.89 7.88 3.49
N GLU A 19 0.91 8.77 2.49
CA GLU A 19 1.88 8.75 1.41
C GLU A 19 3.30 9.09 1.85
N TRP A 20 3.48 9.78 2.99
CA TRP A 20 4.80 9.92 3.62
C TRP A 20 4.94 9.12 4.92
N GLY A 21 3.85 8.49 5.39
CA GLY A 21 3.84 7.73 6.63
C GLY A 21 3.91 8.63 7.87
N THR A 22 3.06 9.67 7.92
CA THR A 22 3.00 10.61 9.05
C THR A 22 2.92 9.87 10.39
N ALA A 23 3.62 10.41 11.40
CA ALA A 23 3.53 9.88 12.77
C ALA A 23 2.31 10.44 13.52
N ARG A 24 1.61 11.43 12.93
CA ARG A 24 0.41 12.03 13.52
C ARG A 24 -0.74 11.03 13.51
N PRO A 25 -1.39 10.74 14.66
CA PRO A 25 -2.57 9.89 14.68
C PRO A 25 -3.76 10.65 14.09
N PHE A 26 -4.81 9.92 13.69
CA PHE A 26 -6.11 10.51 13.34
C PHE A 26 -7.19 10.03 14.32
N PRO A 27 -7.28 10.63 15.52
CA PRO A 27 -8.32 10.28 16.48
C PRO A 27 -9.70 10.81 16.05
N TYR A 28 -10.75 10.24 16.63
CA TYR A 28 -12.09 10.80 16.55
C TYR A 28 -12.22 12.01 17.49
N PHE A 29 -12.72 13.13 17.00
CA PHE A 29 -12.95 14.36 17.76
C PHE A 29 -14.27 15.02 17.38
N ILE A 30 -14.83 15.81 18.30
CA ILE A 30 -16.08 16.57 18.15
C ILE A 30 -15.89 18.02 18.62
N SER A 31 -16.82 18.88 18.22
CA SER A 31 -16.90 20.26 18.72
C SER A 31 -18.37 20.66 18.84
N HIS A 32 -19.05 20.11 19.85
CA HIS A 32 -20.45 20.42 20.12
C HIS A 32 -20.56 21.49 21.22
N SER A 33 -21.53 22.39 21.09
CA SER A 33 -21.83 23.40 22.11
C SER A 33 -22.83 22.92 23.15
N ASP A 34 -23.63 21.91 22.83
CA ASP A 34 -24.60 21.29 23.74
C ASP A 34 -23.91 20.28 24.68
N PRO A 35 -23.85 20.55 26.00
CA PRO A 35 -23.22 19.65 26.96
C PRO A 35 -23.86 18.26 27.03
N GLU A 36 -25.18 18.15 26.83
CA GLU A 36 -25.86 16.85 26.89
C GLU A 36 -25.42 15.96 25.73
N LEU A 37 -25.32 16.55 24.53
CA LEU A 37 -24.80 15.85 23.35
C LEU A 37 -23.34 15.41 23.54
N VAL A 38 -22.51 16.25 24.15
CA VAL A 38 -21.10 15.91 24.45
C VAL A 38 -21.02 14.69 25.37
N GLU A 39 -21.80 14.66 26.44
CA GLU A 39 -21.82 13.50 27.35
C GLU A 39 -22.33 12.23 26.65
N LEU A 40 -23.38 12.34 25.84
CA LEU A 40 -23.89 11.20 25.07
C LEU A 40 -22.83 10.62 24.11
N VAL A 41 -22.02 11.48 23.46
CA VAL A 41 -20.90 11.03 22.62
C VAL A 41 -19.81 10.36 23.46
N ARG A 42 -19.43 10.94 24.60
CA ARG A 42 -18.43 10.36 25.52
C ARG A 42 -18.83 8.97 25.99
N GLU A 43 -20.08 8.81 26.43
CA GLU A 43 -20.62 7.52 26.87
C GLU A 43 -20.74 6.52 25.72
N GLY A 44 -21.17 6.96 24.53
CA GLY A 44 -21.22 6.14 23.32
C GLY A 44 -19.85 5.58 22.96
N ARG A 45 -18.82 6.44 22.91
CA ARG A 45 -17.44 6.05 22.61
C ARG A 45 -16.87 5.11 23.66
N LYS A 46 -17.10 5.38 24.94
CA LYS A 46 -16.66 4.47 26.02
C LYS A 46 -17.22 3.06 25.82
N ARG A 47 -18.52 2.93 25.55
CA ARG A 47 -19.18 1.63 25.29
C ARG A 47 -18.64 0.92 24.05
N GLU A 48 -18.41 1.64 22.95
CA GLU A 48 -17.83 1.07 21.73
C GLU A 48 -16.42 0.49 21.94
N PHE A 49 -15.68 0.98 22.93
CA PHE A 49 -14.31 0.56 23.20
C PHE A 49 -14.16 -0.40 24.38
N GLU A 50 -15.24 -0.77 25.09
CA GLU A 50 -15.19 -1.74 26.19
C GLU A 50 -14.56 -3.07 25.78
N ASP A 51 -14.75 -3.50 24.52
CA ASP A 51 -14.20 -4.75 23.99
C ASP A 51 -12.76 -4.61 23.43
N PHE A 52 -12.28 -3.38 23.20
CA PHE A 52 -11.03 -3.11 22.46
C PHE A 52 -9.93 -2.47 23.31
N LEU A 53 -10.27 -1.76 24.38
CA LEU A 53 -9.32 -1.06 25.24
C LEU A 53 -9.31 -1.70 26.63
N THR A 54 -8.47 -2.72 26.81
CA THR A 54 -8.34 -3.43 28.09
C THR A 54 -7.45 -2.72 29.10
N ASP A 55 -6.73 -1.65 28.71
CA ASP A 55 -5.66 -1.07 29.55
C ASP A 55 -5.45 0.46 29.39
N HIS A 56 -6.21 1.15 28.52
CA HIS A 56 -5.98 2.57 28.20
C HIS A 56 -7.28 3.39 28.27
N GLU A 57 -7.18 4.60 28.81
CA GLU A 57 -8.30 5.54 28.91
C GLU A 57 -8.72 6.03 27.51
N VAL A 58 -10.03 6.04 27.23
CA VAL A 58 -10.57 6.55 25.96
C VAL A 58 -10.33 8.07 25.90
N PRO A 59 -9.60 8.58 24.89
CA PRO A 59 -9.38 10.03 24.77
C PRO A 59 -10.71 10.79 24.68
N ASP A 60 -10.82 11.91 25.40
CA ASP A 60 -12.02 12.75 25.37
C ASP A 60 -12.17 13.41 24.00
N PRO A 61 -13.18 13.06 23.19
CA PRO A 61 -13.30 13.56 21.82
C PRO A 61 -13.63 15.07 21.77
N GLN A 62 -14.09 15.68 22.87
CA GLN A 62 -14.37 17.12 22.95
C GLN A 62 -13.13 17.95 23.33
N ASP A 63 -12.06 17.32 23.83
CA ASP A 63 -10.82 18.02 24.15
C ASP A 63 -10.12 18.49 22.86
N GLU A 64 -9.87 19.79 22.76
CA GLU A 64 -9.19 20.40 21.62
C GLU A 64 -7.81 19.78 21.37
N THR A 65 -7.13 19.27 22.41
CA THR A 65 -5.83 18.61 22.24
C THR A 65 -5.92 17.38 21.33
N ILE A 66 -7.05 16.67 21.32
CA ILE A 66 -7.29 15.50 20.45
C ILE A 66 -7.40 15.93 18.99
N PHE A 67 -8.14 16.99 18.70
CA PHE A 67 -8.15 17.58 17.36
C PHE A 67 -6.76 18.03 16.92
N ARG A 68 -6.00 18.71 17.80
CA ARG A 68 -4.65 19.19 17.48
C ARG A 68 -3.68 18.07 17.15
N GLN A 69 -3.86 16.87 17.70
CA GLN A 69 -3.05 15.69 17.35
C GLN A 69 -3.33 15.20 15.92
N ALA A 70 -4.56 15.39 15.41
CA ALA A 70 -4.98 15.01 14.06
C ALA A 70 -4.44 15.95 12.96
N VAL A 71 -3.91 17.11 13.35
CA VAL A 71 -3.35 18.09 12.40
C VAL A 71 -2.00 17.59 11.89
N LEU A 72 -1.87 17.51 10.57
CA LEU A 72 -0.65 17.09 9.90
C LEU A 72 0.51 18.03 10.18
N ASP A 73 1.70 17.44 10.35
CA ASP A 73 2.95 18.15 10.53
C ASP A 73 3.75 18.12 9.23
N TRP A 74 3.64 19.19 8.45
CA TRP A 74 4.29 19.28 7.15
C TRP A 74 5.81 19.32 7.25
N ASP A 75 6.38 19.67 8.41
CA ASP A 75 7.82 19.66 8.61
C ASP A 75 8.39 18.23 8.70
N GLU A 76 7.55 17.19 8.86
CA GLU A 76 7.96 15.80 8.71
C GLU A 76 8.65 15.54 7.36
N LEU A 77 8.19 16.21 6.30
CA LEU A 77 8.76 16.10 4.95
C LEU A 77 10.14 16.74 4.81
N ASN A 78 10.65 17.43 5.82
CA ASN A 78 12.05 17.89 5.84
C ASN A 78 13.02 16.76 6.24
N ARG A 79 12.50 15.62 6.71
CA ARG A 79 13.30 14.47 7.15
C ARG A 79 13.31 13.38 6.08
N LEU A 80 14.49 12.81 5.85
CA LEU A 80 14.74 11.85 4.76
C LEU A 80 13.76 10.65 4.71
N PRO A 81 13.40 9.98 5.82
CA PRO A 81 12.51 8.81 5.76
C PRO A 81 11.13 9.11 5.16
N TYR A 82 10.53 10.25 5.51
CA TYR A 82 9.22 10.66 4.99
C TYR A 82 9.31 11.07 3.51
N GLN A 83 10.44 11.70 3.11
CA GLN A 83 10.69 12.02 1.69
C GLN A 83 10.80 10.77 0.83
N GLN A 84 11.51 9.74 1.32
CA GLN A 84 11.63 8.45 0.64
C GLN A 84 10.27 7.77 0.49
N GLN A 85 9.46 7.76 1.55
CA GLN A 85 8.11 7.19 1.48
C GLN A 85 7.22 7.94 0.48
N LEU A 86 7.24 9.28 0.50
CA LEU A 86 6.49 10.11 -0.45
C LEU A 86 6.90 9.85 -1.89
N SER A 87 8.21 9.71 -2.11
CA SER A 87 8.78 9.46 -3.42
C SER A 87 8.41 8.06 -3.93
N TYR A 88 8.39 7.04 -3.06
CA TYR A 88 7.86 5.71 -3.37
C TYR A 88 6.39 5.73 -3.80
N TYR A 89 5.53 6.45 -3.07
CA TYR A 89 4.13 6.63 -3.46
C TYR A 89 3.99 7.32 -4.84
N LYS A 90 4.80 8.35 -5.11
CA LYS A 90 4.83 9.03 -6.41
C LYS A 90 5.23 8.06 -7.54
N SER A 91 6.24 7.24 -7.32
CA SER A 91 6.69 6.22 -8.27
C SER A 91 5.60 5.20 -8.57
N LEU A 92 4.88 4.71 -7.55
CA LEU A 92 3.74 3.80 -7.72
C LEU A 92 2.59 4.43 -8.51
N ILE A 93 2.23 5.67 -8.20
CA ILE A 93 1.18 6.40 -8.90
C ILE A 93 1.58 6.61 -10.37
N ALA A 94 2.83 7.01 -10.61
CA ALA A 94 3.36 7.19 -11.96
C ALA A 94 3.32 5.88 -12.75
N PHE A 95 3.81 4.78 -12.16
CA PHE A 95 3.79 3.45 -12.77
C PHE A 95 2.37 2.98 -13.10
N ARG A 96 1.41 3.09 -12.17
CA ARG A 96 0.00 2.73 -12.44
C ARG A 96 -0.61 3.56 -13.56
N LYS A 97 -0.30 4.87 -13.62
CA LYS A 97 -0.84 5.79 -14.63
C LYS A 97 -0.23 5.60 -16.01
N SER A 98 1.08 5.31 -16.08
CA SER A 98 1.80 5.15 -17.34
C SER A 98 1.61 3.75 -17.94
N ASN A 99 1.39 2.73 -17.10
CA ASN A 99 1.27 1.36 -17.56
C ASN A 99 -0.13 1.07 -18.14
N PRO A 100 -0.25 0.71 -19.44
CA PRO A 100 -1.56 0.49 -20.06
C PRO A 100 -2.35 -0.69 -19.48
N LEU A 101 -1.67 -1.75 -19.01
CA LEU A 101 -2.31 -2.92 -18.40
C LEU A 101 -2.96 -2.57 -17.06
N LEU A 102 -2.33 -1.67 -16.29
CA LEU A 102 -2.85 -1.23 -15.00
C LEU A 102 -3.93 -0.16 -15.14
N LYS A 103 -3.80 0.75 -16.12
CA LYS A 103 -4.73 1.85 -16.35
C LYS A 103 -6.13 1.40 -16.74
N ASN A 104 -6.23 0.34 -17.56
CA ASN A 104 -7.49 -0.16 -18.11
C ASN A 104 -7.78 -1.60 -17.65
N MET A 105 -7.34 -1.97 -16.44
CA MET A 105 -7.48 -3.32 -15.91
C MET A 105 -8.94 -3.66 -15.65
N GLN A 106 -9.45 -4.76 -16.23
CA GLN A 106 -10.77 -5.31 -15.90
C GLN A 106 -10.62 -6.61 -15.11
N ARG A 107 -11.64 -6.95 -14.31
CA ARG A 107 -11.62 -8.19 -13.51
C ARG A 107 -11.50 -9.45 -14.36
N SER A 108 -12.02 -9.44 -15.59
CA SER A 108 -11.92 -10.55 -16.56
C SER A 108 -10.49 -10.80 -17.04
N ASP A 109 -9.63 -9.79 -16.97
CA ASP A 109 -8.25 -9.83 -17.46
C ASP A 109 -7.29 -10.38 -16.40
N ILE A 110 -7.80 -10.68 -15.20
CA ILE A 110 -7.00 -10.97 -14.01
C ILE A 110 -7.21 -12.41 -13.58
N ARG A 111 -6.10 -13.09 -13.35
CA ARG A 111 -6.05 -14.38 -12.68
C ARG A 111 -5.14 -14.25 -11.46
N THR A 112 -5.56 -14.79 -10.32
CA THR A 112 -4.77 -14.75 -9.09
C THR A 112 -4.42 -16.15 -8.62
N GLU A 113 -3.23 -16.29 -8.05
CA GLU A 113 -2.80 -17.51 -7.36
C GLU A 113 -2.23 -17.12 -6.00
N CYS A 114 -2.57 -17.89 -4.97
CA CYS A 114 -1.98 -17.73 -3.64
C CYS A 114 -1.18 -18.98 -3.31
N LEU A 115 0.13 -18.82 -3.09
CA LEU A 115 0.99 -19.84 -2.52
C LEU A 115 0.93 -19.68 -1.00
N CYS A 116 -0.16 -20.18 -0.40
CA CYS A 116 -0.48 -19.95 1.02
C CYS A 116 0.67 -20.32 1.96
N ASP A 117 1.34 -21.45 1.74
CA ASP A 117 2.45 -21.92 2.58
C ASP A 117 3.66 -20.96 2.55
N LYS A 118 3.85 -20.27 1.41
CA LYS A 118 4.90 -19.27 1.21
C LYS A 118 4.45 -17.85 1.56
N LYS A 119 3.14 -17.64 1.80
CA LYS A 119 2.49 -16.32 1.91
C LYS A 119 2.80 -15.42 0.71
N VAL A 120 2.75 -15.98 -0.49
CA VAL A 120 2.97 -15.24 -1.74
C VAL A 120 1.66 -15.12 -2.52
N LEU A 121 1.37 -13.90 -3.00
CA LEU A 121 0.29 -13.64 -3.93
C LEU A 121 0.87 -13.35 -5.31
N SER A 122 0.35 -14.04 -6.32
CA SER A 122 0.64 -13.81 -7.73
C SER A 122 -0.61 -13.29 -8.42
N ILE A 123 -0.49 -12.20 -9.18
CA ILE A 123 -1.54 -11.63 -10.01
C ILE A 123 -1.05 -11.63 -11.45
N TYR A 124 -1.77 -12.32 -12.32
CA TYR A 124 -1.53 -12.36 -13.75
C TYR A 124 -2.55 -11.45 -14.41
N VAL A 125 -2.08 -10.54 -15.25
CA VAL A 125 -2.92 -9.61 -16.01
C VAL A 125 -2.65 -9.82 -17.49
N GLU A 126 -3.68 -10.13 -18.27
CA GLU A 126 -3.56 -10.42 -19.69
C GLU A 126 -4.57 -9.60 -20.50
N GLN A 127 -4.06 -8.78 -21.43
CA GLN A 127 -4.88 -7.99 -22.34
C GLN A 127 -4.31 -8.06 -23.76
N LYS A 128 -5.01 -8.76 -24.66
CA LYS A 128 -4.56 -8.99 -26.04
C LYS A 128 -3.16 -9.63 -26.06
N GLU A 129 -2.15 -8.96 -26.61
CA GLU A 129 -0.76 -9.43 -26.70
C GLU A 129 0.10 -8.97 -25.51
N ARG A 130 -0.47 -8.26 -24.54
CA ARG A 130 0.26 -7.74 -23.38
C ARG A 130 -0.02 -8.60 -22.16
N GLN A 131 1.04 -8.98 -21.46
CA GLN A 131 0.95 -9.74 -20.22
C GLN A 131 1.79 -9.08 -19.13
N MET A 132 1.30 -9.14 -17.90
CA MET A 132 2.02 -8.73 -16.70
C MET A 132 1.83 -9.78 -15.61
N ILE A 133 2.89 -10.00 -14.83
CA ILE A 133 2.87 -10.78 -13.60
C ILE A 133 3.27 -9.86 -12.46
N ILE A 134 2.43 -9.76 -11.44
CA ILE A 134 2.72 -9.05 -10.20
C ILE A 134 2.88 -10.10 -9.11
N LEU A 135 4.02 -10.09 -8.45
CA LEU A 135 4.36 -11.00 -7.35
C LEU A 135 4.48 -10.20 -6.06
N MET A 136 3.95 -10.72 -4.94
CA MET A 136 4.03 -10.08 -3.63
C MET A 136 4.35 -11.10 -2.55
N ASN A 137 5.40 -10.84 -1.79
CA ASN A 137 5.80 -11.66 -0.64
C ASN A 137 5.29 -11.03 0.66
N PHE A 138 4.37 -11.71 1.35
CA PHE A 138 3.84 -11.30 2.65
C PHE A 138 4.45 -12.08 3.81
N SER A 139 5.67 -12.62 3.61
CA SER A 139 6.43 -13.30 4.65
C SER A 139 7.68 -12.52 5.04
N ALA A 140 8.22 -12.85 6.21
CA ALA A 140 9.51 -12.35 6.70
C ALA A 140 10.71 -13.14 6.11
N HIS A 141 10.47 -14.01 5.13
CA HIS A 141 11.49 -14.90 4.56
C HIS A 141 11.64 -14.66 3.06
N LEU A 142 12.84 -14.93 2.54
CA LEU A 142 13.08 -14.97 1.11
C LEU A 142 12.21 -16.10 0.50
N GLN A 143 11.48 -15.79 -0.56
CA GLN A 143 10.65 -16.76 -1.28
C GLN A 143 11.14 -16.93 -2.71
N HIS A 144 11.05 -18.15 -3.22
CA HIS A 144 11.36 -18.46 -4.62
C HIS A 144 10.08 -18.83 -5.36
N VAL A 145 9.88 -18.20 -6.52
CA VAL A 145 8.73 -18.43 -7.40
C VAL A 145 9.21 -18.56 -8.83
N ASN A 146 8.71 -19.59 -9.52
CA ASN A 146 9.00 -19.80 -10.93
C ASN A 146 8.06 -18.98 -11.79
N LEU A 147 8.62 -18.22 -12.74
CA LEU A 147 7.83 -17.58 -13.79
C LEU A 147 7.54 -18.57 -14.92
N PRO A 148 6.46 -18.38 -15.69
CA PRO A 148 6.19 -19.21 -16.87
C PRO A 148 7.37 -19.19 -17.84
N ALA A 149 7.97 -20.36 -18.09
CA ALA A 149 9.24 -20.51 -18.82
C ALA A 149 9.15 -20.21 -20.33
N ALA A 150 7.94 -20.09 -20.89
CA ALA A 150 7.72 -19.95 -22.33
C ALA A 150 8.01 -18.54 -22.89
N VAL A 151 8.38 -17.58 -22.03
CA VAL A 151 8.40 -16.16 -22.35
C VAL A 151 9.53 -15.41 -21.63
N GLN A 152 10.04 -14.36 -22.27
CA GLN A 152 11.02 -13.45 -21.67
C GLN A 152 10.30 -12.34 -20.89
N TRP A 153 10.49 -12.32 -19.57
CA TRP A 153 9.92 -11.33 -18.67
C TRP A 153 10.92 -10.22 -18.38
N THR A 154 10.49 -8.97 -18.47
CA THR A 154 11.27 -7.81 -18.05
C THR A 154 10.74 -7.28 -16.73
N LEU A 155 11.63 -7.02 -15.77
CA LEU A 155 11.26 -6.35 -14.52
C LEU A 155 10.86 -4.91 -14.82
N SER A 156 9.65 -4.54 -14.41
CA SER A 156 9.03 -3.23 -14.68
C SER A 156 8.82 -2.40 -13.41
N PHE A 157 8.83 -3.05 -12.23
CA PHE A 157 8.78 -2.38 -10.94
C PHE A 157 9.29 -3.33 -9.84
N ASP A 158 10.05 -2.82 -8.88
CA ASP A 158 10.59 -3.57 -7.73
C ASP A 158 10.49 -2.72 -6.47
N THR A 159 9.65 -3.11 -5.50
CA THR A 159 9.46 -2.29 -4.28
C THR A 159 10.70 -2.24 -3.37
N SER A 160 11.74 -3.02 -3.65
CA SER A 160 12.97 -3.07 -2.84
C SER A 160 14.06 -2.10 -3.31
N VAL A 161 13.94 -1.54 -4.52
CA VAL A 161 14.91 -0.56 -5.01
C VAL A 161 14.54 0.87 -4.61
N PRO A 162 15.52 1.75 -4.36
CA PRO A 162 15.28 3.17 -4.14
C PRO A 162 14.65 3.86 -5.36
N ASP A 163 13.97 4.97 -5.12
CA ASP A 163 13.10 5.64 -6.12
C ASP A 163 13.72 6.01 -7.46
N ALA A 164 15.04 6.26 -7.50
CA ALA A 164 15.72 6.63 -8.73
C ALA A 164 15.74 5.49 -9.78
N ASP A 165 15.62 4.23 -9.32
CA ASP A 165 15.76 3.04 -10.15
C ASP A 165 14.43 2.31 -10.40
N LEU A 166 13.33 2.72 -9.75
CA LEU A 166 12.00 2.07 -9.87
C LEU A 166 11.41 2.10 -11.28
N LEU A 167 11.85 3.04 -12.11
CA LEU A 167 11.38 3.23 -13.49
C LEU A 167 12.52 3.08 -14.51
N ALA A 168 13.72 2.70 -14.07
CA ALA A 168 14.80 2.41 -15.00
C ALA A 168 14.43 1.13 -15.77
N GLU A 169 14.47 1.18 -17.11
CA GLU A 169 14.40 -0.03 -17.92
C GLU A 169 15.62 -0.89 -17.56
N THR A 170 15.44 -1.90 -16.71
CA THR A 170 16.48 -2.90 -16.49
C THR A 170 16.58 -3.76 -17.74
N ASP A 171 17.81 -4.00 -18.19
CA ASP A 171 18.07 -4.89 -19.33
C ASP A 171 17.32 -6.22 -19.16
N ALA A 172 16.66 -6.65 -20.23
CA ALA A 172 15.83 -7.85 -20.25
C ALA A 172 16.67 -9.08 -19.92
N VAL A 173 16.59 -9.57 -18.68
CA VAL A 173 17.12 -10.89 -18.30
C VAL A 173 15.97 -11.87 -18.39
N ALA A 174 16.18 -13.00 -19.05
CA ALA A 174 15.22 -14.10 -18.98
C ALA A 174 15.17 -14.64 -17.54
N VAL A 175 14.26 -14.10 -16.73
CA VAL A 175 14.07 -14.55 -15.35
C VAL A 175 13.10 -15.73 -15.37
N GLN A 176 13.59 -16.92 -15.04
CA GLN A 176 12.76 -18.11 -14.82
C GLN A 176 12.52 -18.38 -13.34
N ASP A 177 13.44 -17.94 -12.47
CA ASP A 177 13.36 -18.05 -11.01
C ASP A 177 13.49 -16.65 -10.40
N CYS A 178 12.43 -16.23 -9.70
CA CYS A 178 12.38 -14.95 -8.99
C CYS A 178 12.60 -15.17 -7.50
N SER A 179 13.65 -14.55 -6.99
CA SER A 179 13.87 -14.41 -5.55
C SER A 179 13.13 -13.18 -5.04
N LEU A 180 12.06 -13.41 -4.27
CA LEU A 180 11.24 -12.35 -3.68
C LEU A 180 11.75 -12.05 -2.27
N LEU A 181 12.29 -10.86 -2.05
CA LEU A 181 12.71 -10.40 -0.73
C LEU A 181 11.54 -10.38 0.28
N PRO A 182 11.82 -10.42 1.59
CA PRO A 182 10.78 -10.26 2.60
C PRO A 182 9.97 -8.97 2.40
N TRP A 183 8.65 -9.05 2.51
CA TRP A 183 7.74 -7.89 2.43
C TRP A 183 7.82 -7.05 1.15
N SER A 184 8.31 -7.63 0.03
CA SER A 184 8.46 -6.93 -1.24
C SER A 184 7.43 -7.34 -2.29
N GLY A 185 7.35 -6.53 -3.35
CA GLY A 185 6.55 -6.78 -4.53
C GLY A 185 7.30 -6.43 -5.81
N TYR A 186 6.98 -7.16 -6.87
CA TYR A 186 7.62 -7.03 -8.17
C TYR A 186 6.55 -7.07 -9.25
N ALA A 187 6.72 -6.28 -10.30
CA ALA A 187 5.91 -6.37 -11.51
C ALA A 187 6.80 -6.69 -12.70
N TYR A 188 6.44 -7.72 -13.44
CA TYR A 188 7.12 -8.15 -14.66
C TYR A 188 6.18 -7.98 -15.85
N THR A 189 6.68 -7.49 -16.97
CA THR A 189 5.92 -7.38 -18.22
C THR A 189 6.54 -8.25 -19.30
N LEU A 190 5.69 -8.84 -20.13
CA LEU A 190 6.11 -9.54 -21.34
C LEU A 190 6.62 -8.53 -22.38
N LYS A 191 7.77 -8.82 -22.98
CA LYS A 191 8.33 -8.03 -24.09
C LYS A 191 7.75 -8.44 -25.44
#